data_AF-A0A0W7TK85-F1
#
_entry.id   AF-A0A0W7TK85-F1
#
_cell.length_a   1.000
_cell.length_b   1.000
_cell.length_c   1.000
_cell.angle_alpha   90.00
_cell.angle_beta   90.00
_cell.angle_gamma   90.00
#
_symmetry.space_group_name_H-M   'P 1'
#
loop_
_entity.id
_entity.type
_entity.pdbx_description
1 polymer ?
#
loop_
_entity_poly.entity_id
_entity_poly.type
_entity_poly.pdbx_seq_one_letter_code
_entity_poly.pdbx_strand_id
1 'polypeptide(L)'
;MYISMNNARRRIKSLQRWESGTVKVLGMIASALAFALLTVGLYAWLIGDDSTVFLMPCPFVLAGGLFMYLFFSNEKSMSPSLGILLITEIWVMSFAIISVPFLLSDMSIADSVFESVSAFTTTGATILDDPESVDGSILLWRAVVEWAGGITVVIIYVILLPMLGVGGAGFSTNEFAGSDTGGYTTKIGKSARNFIRVYSWLTIIEIFLLVIMGVSPFESVCISLSDIPTGGLLPRADSMASYDFPVQFTTMVFMFLGATNYYLLFRSLVKKNRRSIWSSNEFRTMVYWFVSCAVIITSVIVVSSETEYSFDTLGKIGESLWHAAYTVVAAGTTSGFAITDYTQWPAMAMMLLLIIEFIGGMSGSTSGGIKIHRLMAMKSYVLAGMGRIIHPRHGLHPPRRRERCGQLGHHLGHIHHLPLLDRHADRAGGVHAHRAGLRCPHRVRDRAGGHHQHRRRQRPLQPVHQLRRAGGRRQGADVRPHVARKDGDGHGHHNADQVLLVGCQAVR
;
A
#
# COMPACT_ATOMS: atom_id res chain seq x y z
N MET A 1 -40.16 -1.39 -2.74
CA MET A 1 -38.72 -1.27 -3.10
C MET A 1 -37.87 -2.44 -2.61
N TYR A 2 -37.72 -2.67 -1.30
CA TYR A 2 -36.80 -3.69 -0.71
C TYR A 2 -36.96 -5.13 -1.25
N ILE A 3 -38.21 -5.58 -1.47
CA ILE A 3 -38.52 -6.92 -2.02
C ILE A 3 -38.01 -7.07 -3.47
N SER A 4 -38.08 -6.00 -4.28
CA SER A 4 -37.60 -6.00 -5.67
C SER A 4 -36.08 -6.19 -5.74
N MET A 5 -35.32 -5.48 -4.89
CA MET A 5 -33.86 -5.64 -4.81
C MET A 5 -33.44 -7.06 -4.39
N ASN A 6 -34.19 -7.70 -3.49
CA ASN A 6 -33.90 -9.09 -3.09
C ASN A 6 -34.20 -10.10 -4.20
N ASN A 7 -35.28 -9.90 -4.97
CA ASN A 7 -35.59 -10.75 -6.12
C ASN A 7 -34.57 -10.55 -7.27
N ALA A 8 -34.14 -9.32 -7.53
CA ALA A 8 -33.05 -9.02 -8.45
C ALA A 8 -31.74 -9.71 -8.03
N ARG A 9 -31.35 -9.60 -6.75
CA ARG A 9 -30.17 -10.31 -6.20
C ARG A 9 -30.25 -11.82 -6.33
N ARG A 10 -31.43 -12.43 -6.14
CA ARG A 10 -31.64 -13.88 -6.35
C ARG A 10 -31.49 -14.27 -7.82
N ARG A 11 -32.07 -13.49 -8.76
CA ARG A 11 -31.90 -13.71 -10.21
C ARG A 11 -30.44 -13.59 -10.66
N ILE A 12 -29.71 -12.58 -10.17
CA ILE A 12 -28.28 -12.41 -10.46
C ILE A 12 -27.48 -13.61 -9.94
N LYS A 13 -27.75 -14.10 -8.72
CA LYS A 13 -27.09 -15.31 -8.20
C LYS A 13 -27.38 -16.56 -9.04
N SER A 14 -28.57 -16.71 -9.62
CA SER A 14 -28.87 -17.84 -10.53
C SER A 14 -28.23 -17.73 -11.92
N LEU A 15 -27.65 -16.57 -12.28
CA LEU A 15 -26.89 -16.38 -13.52
C LEU A 15 -25.40 -16.64 -13.35
N GLN A 16 -24.88 -16.66 -12.11
CA GLN A 16 -23.49 -17.02 -11.83
C GLN A 16 -23.28 -18.51 -12.06
N ARG A 17 -22.69 -18.86 -13.21
CA ARG A 17 -22.50 -20.25 -13.64
C ARG A 17 -21.05 -20.72 -13.59
N TRP A 18 -20.09 -19.80 -13.58
CA TRP A 18 -18.65 -20.08 -13.73
C TRP A 18 -17.91 -19.61 -12.47
N GLU A 19 -17.09 -20.48 -11.87
CA GLU A 19 -16.26 -20.12 -10.71
C GLU A 19 -14.89 -19.64 -11.21
N SER A 20 -14.63 -18.34 -11.08
CA SER A 20 -13.31 -17.74 -11.25
C SER A 20 -13.29 -16.39 -10.56
N GLY A 21 -12.55 -16.31 -9.46
CA GLY A 21 -12.42 -15.06 -8.70
C GLY A 21 -11.67 -13.96 -9.49
N THR A 22 -10.74 -14.35 -10.36
CA THR A 22 -9.88 -13.42 -11.11
C THR A 22 -10.68 -12.69 -12.19
N VAL A 23 -11.39 -13.43 -13.05
CA VAL A 23 -12.23 -12.85 -14.12
C VAL A 23 -13.27 -11.89 -13.56
N LYS A 24 -13.85 -12.18 -12.39
CA LYS A 24 -14.80 -11.25 -11.75
C LYS A 24 -14.14 -9.93 -11.32
N VAL A 25 -12.88 -9.95 -10.86
CA VAL A 25 -12.12 -8.74 -10.49
C VAL A 25 -11.72 -7.96 -11.73
N LEU A 26 -11.26 -8.62 -12.79
CA LEU A 26 -11.01 -8.00 -14.10
C LEU A 26 -12.26 -7.29 -14.64
N GLY A 27 -13.43 -7.94 -14.54
CA GLY A 27 -14.71 -7.34 -14.91
C GLY A 27 -15.05 -6.07 -14.14
N MET A 28 -14.71 -5.98 -12.85
CA MET A 28 -14.89 -4.74 -12.08
C MET A 28 -13.97 -3.62 -12.55
N ILE A 29 -12.72 -3.94 -12.89
CA ILE A 29 -11.71 -2.95 -13.34
C ILE A 29 -12.03 -2.46 -14.75
N ALA A 30 -12.34 -3.35 -15.68
CA ALA A 30 -12.83 -2.98 -17.02
C ALA A 30 -14.10 -2.11 -16.95
N SER A 31 -15.05 -2.43 -16.06
CA SER A 31 -16.24 -1.60 -15.85
C SER A 31 -15.91 -0.21 -15.27
N ALA A 32 -14.88 -0.09 -14.44
CA ALA A 32 -14.41 1.18 -13.89
C ALA A 32 -13.70 2.03 -14.95
N LEU A 33 -12.85 1.42 -15.79
CA LEU A 33 -12.21 2.09 -16.93
C LEU A 33 -13.25 2.54 -17.97
N ALA A 34 -14.30 1.74 -18.23
CA ALA A 34 -15.40 2.16 -19.09
C ALA A 34 -16.17 3.37 -18.53
N PHE A 35 -16.32 3.46 -17.20
CA PHE A 35 -16.89 4.65 -16.57
C PHE A 35 -15.96 5.87 -16.72
N ALA A 36 -14.64 5.68 -16.62
CA ALA A 36 -13.67 6.75 -16.88
C ALA A 36 -13.73 7.24 -18.33
N LEU A 37 -13.76 6.32 -19.32
CA LEU A 37 -13.98 6.63 -20.73
C LEU A 37 -15.28 7.43 -20.94
N LEU A 38 -16.37 7.03 -20.30
CA LEU A 38 -17.64 7.76 -20.36
C LEU A 38 -17.50 9.18 -19.78
N THR A 39 -16.83 9.36 -18.64
CA THR A 39 -16.65 10.70 -18.05
C THR A 39 -15.80 11.63 -18.92
N VAL A 40 -14.72 11.12 -19.53
CA VAL A 40 -13.86 11.93 -20.41
C VAL A 40 -14.51 12.17 -21.78
N GLY A 41 -15.23 11.19 -22.34
CA GLY A 41 -16.00 11.38 -23.58
C GLY A 41 -17.16 12.38 -23.43
N LEU A 42 -17.82 12.40 -22.27
CA LEU A 42 -18.81 13.44 -21.95
C LEU A 42 -18.15 14.82 -21.77
N TYR A 43 -16.94 14.88 -21.20
CA TYR A 43 -16.18 16.13 -21.11
C TYR A 43 -15.78 16.65 -22.50
N ALA A 44 -15.20 15.80 -23.35
CA ALA A 44 -14.85 16.10 -24.74
C ALA A 44 -16.05 16.70 -25.50
N TRP A 45 -17.21 16.04 -25.41
CA TRP A 45 -18.45 16.52 -26.04
C TRP A 45 -18.93 17.89 -25.52
N LEU A 46 -18.66 18.23 -24.26
CA LEU A 46 -19.03 19.52 -23.67
C LEU A 46 -18.10 20.66 -24.10
N ILE A 47 -16.82 20.37 -24.39
CA ILE A 47 -15.83 21.39 -24.80
C ILE A 47 -15.69 21.53 -26.32
N GLY A 48 -16.08 20.51 -27.09
CA GLY A 48 -16.05 20.51 -28.56
C GLY A 48 -14.99 19.62 -29.20
N ASP A 49 -14.14 18.97 -28.39
CA ASP A 49 -13.16 17.95 -28.78
C ASP A 49 -13.82 16.71 -29.41
N ASP A 50 -13.01 15.85 -30.05
CA ASP A 50 -13.51 14.57 -30.59
C ASP A 50 -13.87 13.54 -29.50
N SER A 51 -15.10 13.64 -29.01
CA SER A 51 -15.70 12.68 -28.09
C SER A 51 -15.79 11.24 -28.63
N THR A 52 -15.69 11.01 -29.95
CA THR A 52 -15.86 9.66 -30.53
C THR A 52 -14.74 8.72 -30.11
N VAL A 53 -13.52 9.24 -29.96
CA VAL A 53 -12.31 8.60 -29.42
C VAL A 53 -12.58 7.87 -28.10
N PHE A 54 -13.43 8.42 -27.23
CA PHE A 54 -13.78 7.85 -25.93
C PHE A 54 -15.12 7.11 -25.93
N LEU A 55 -16.12 7.65 -26.61
CA LEU A 55 -17.49 7.12 -26.59
C LEU A 55 -17.66 5.87 -27.45
N MET A 56 -16.85 5.68 -28.50
CA MET A 56 -16.88 4.47 -29.34
C MET A 56 -16.39 3.20 -28.60
N PRO A 57 -15.23 3.18 -27.91
CA PRO A 57 -14.79 1.99 -27.18
C PRO A 57 -15.61 1.73 -25.89
N CYS A 58 -16.12 2.78 -25.24
CA CYS A 58 -16.87 2.69 -23.98
C CYS A 58 -17.92 1.57 -23.90
N PRO A 59 -18.89 1.42 -24.82
CA PRO A 59 -19.91 0.37 -24.75
C PRO A 59 -19.33 -1.05 -24.84
N PHE A 60 -18.27 -1.27 -25.61
CA PHE A 60 -17.63 -2.59 -25.73
C PHE A 60 -16.90 -2.98 -24.44
N VAL A 61 -16.11 -2.05 -23.89
CA VAL A 61 -15.41 -2.24 -22.61
C VAL A 61 -16.41 -2.45 -21.47
N LEU A 62 -17.50 -1.66 -21.43
CA LEU A 62 -18.54 -1.80 -20.41
C LEU A 62 -19.30 -3.13 -20.53
N ALA A 63 -19.64 -3.55 -21.75
CA ALA A 63 -20.33 -4.82 -21.97
C ALA A 63 -19.45 -6.02 -21.57
N GLY A 64 -18.17 -6.03 -21.95
CA GLY A 64 -17.21 -7.04 -21.54
C GLY A 64 -16.98 -7.06 -20.03
N GLY A 65 -16.79 -5.89 -19.42
CA GLY A 65 -16.63 -5.71 -17.97
C GLY A 65 -17.83 -6.22 -17.18
N LEU A 66 -19.05 -5.83 -17.57
CA LEU A 66 -20.29 -6.29 -16.94
C LEU A 66 -20.52 -7.79 -17.16
N PHE A 67 -20.21 -8.34 -18.34
CA PHE A 67 -20.28 -9.77 -18.59
C PHE A 67 -19.38 -10.55 -17.61
N MET A 68 -18.09 -10.19 -17.54
CA MET A 68 -17.13 -10.77 -16.60
C MET A 68 -17.58 -10.62 -15.14
N TYR A 69 -18.11 -9.46 -14.76
CA TYR A 69 -18.57 -9.21 -13.39
C TYR A 69 -19.86 -9.98 -13.00
N LEU A 70 -20.81 -10.14 -13.92
CA LEU A 70 -22.14 -10.71 -13.64
C LEU A 70 -22.16 -12.24 -13.72
N PHE A 71 -21.45 -12.85 -14.67
CA PHE A 71 -21.51 -14.30 -14.91
C PHE A 71 -20.54 -15.13 -14.06
N PHE A 72 -19.48 -14.52 -13.53
CA PHE A 72 -18.46 -15.18 -12.71
C PHE A 72 -18.69 -14.99 -11.21
N SER A 73 -18.28 -15.97 -10.40
CA SER A 73 -18.37 -15.95 -8.94
C SER A 73 -17.01 -15.76 -8.26
N ASN A 74 -17.03 -15.19 -7.05
CA ASN A 74 -15.82 -15.15 -6.22
C ASN A 74 -15.57 -16.55 -5.64
N GLU A 75 -14.37 -17.07 -5.85
CA GLU A 75 -13.88 -18.23 -5.11
C GLU A 75 -13.79 -17.93 -3.61
N LYS A 76 -13.92 -18.98 -2.78
CA LYS A 76 -13.88 -18.87 -1.32
C LYS A 76 -12.47 -18.58 -0.77
N SER A 77 -11.43 -18.92 -1.54
CA SER A 77 -10.02 -18.70 -1.18
C SER A 77 -9.14 -18.73 -2.43
N MET A 78 -8.56 -17.58 -2.80
CA MET A 78 -7.63 -17.47 -3.92
C MET A 78 -6.22 -17.93 -3.50
N SER A 79 -5.56 -18.75 -4.32
CA SER A 79 -4.18 -19.16 -4.06
C SER A 79 -3.19 -18.01 -4.33
N PRO A 80 -2.00 -18.00 -3.71
CA PRO A 80 -1.00 -16.95 -3.98
C PRO A 80 -0.61 -16.85 -5.45
N SER A 81 -0.46 -17.99 -6.14
CA SER A 81 -0.14 -18.04 -7.57
C SER A 81 -1.24 -17.41 -8.43
N LEU A 82 -2.51 -17.68 -8.11
CA LEU A 82 -3.66 -17.09 -8.79
C LEU A 82 -3.79 -15.58 -8.51
N GLY A 83 -3.35 -15.12 -7.33
CA GLY A 83 -3.21 -13.70 -7.02
C GLY A 83 -2.12 -12.99 -7.83
N ILE A 84 -0.97 -13.63 -8.06
CA ILE A 84 0.10 -13.08 -8.93
C ILE A 84 -0.38 -13.02 -10.38
N LEU A 85 -1.04 -14.07 -10.88
CA LEU A 85 -1.64 -14.08 -12.22
C LEU A 85 -2.65 -12.95 -12.38
N LEU A 86 -3.59 -12.80 -11.45
CA LEU A 86 -4.58 -11.71 -11.45
C LEU A 86 -3.93 -10.33 -11.56
N ILE A 87 -2.84 -10.09 -10.82
CA ILE A 87 -2.15 -8.80 -10.88
C ILE A 87 -1.60 -8.54 -12.28
N THR A 88 -0.95 -9.54 -12.89
CA THR A 88 -0.45 -9.44 -14.28
C THR A 88 -1.59 -9.21 -15.27
N GLU A 89 -2.70 -9.93 -15.14
CA GLU A 89 -3.90 -9.77 -15.98
C GLU A 89 -4.51 -8.37 -15.84
N ILE A 90 -4.54 -7.79 -14.63
CA ILE A 90 -5.03 -6.43 -14.37
C ILE A 90 -4.21 -5.41 -15.16
N TRP A 91 -2.88 -5.48 -15.08
CA TRP A 91 -2.00 -4.55 -15.79
C TRP A 91 -2.19 -4.67 -17.31
N VAL A 92 -2.04 -5.86 -17.87
CA VAL A 92 -2.12 -6.10 -19.32
C VAL A 92 -3.49 -5.70 -19.89
N MET A 93 -4.58 -6.05 -19.21
CA MET A 93 -5.94 -5.66 -19.63
C MET A 93 -6.15 -4.15 -19.55
N SER A 94 -5.64 -3.50 -18.50
CA SER A 94 -5.79 -2.05 -18.33
C SER A 94 -5.02 -1.31 -19.42
N PHE A 95 -3.76 -1.67 -19.68
CA PHE A 95 -2.98 -1.08 -20.77
C PHE A 95 -3.68 -1.22 -22.13
N ALA A 96 -4.20 -2.42 -22.44
CA ALA A 96 -4.90 -2.67 -23.69
C ALA A 96 -6.21 -1.86 -23.85
N ILE A 97 -6.89 -1.52 -22.75
CA ILE A 97 -8.10 -0.66 -22.77
C ILE A 97 -7.68 0.82 -22.87
N ILE A 98 -6.65 1.22 -22.13
CA ILE A 98 -6.24 2.61 -21.96
C ILE A 98 -5.53 3.16 -23.20
N SER A 99 -4.87 2.30 -23.97
CA SER A 99 -4.28 2.67 -25.26
C SER A 99 -5.31 2.97 -26.36
N VAL A 100 -6.58 2.57 -26.22
CA VAL A 100 -7.57 2.71 -27.29
C VAL A 100 -7.89 4.17 -27.64
N PRO A 101 -8.12 5.09 -26.68
CA PRO A 101 -8.24 6.51 -27.00
C PRO A 101 -7.03 7.08 -27.75
N PHE A 102 -5.80 6.78 -27.30
CA PHE A 102 -4.58 7.27 -27.97
C PHE A 102 -4.45 6.74 -29.41
N LEU A 103 -4.81 5.47 -29.64
CA LEU A 103 -4.85 4.86 -30.99
C LEU A 103 -5.88 5.51 -31.91
N LEU A 104 -6.98 6.01 -31.35
CA LEU A 104 -8.06 6.66 -32.10
C LEU A 104 -7.81 8.16 -32.30
N SER A 105 -6.90 8.77 -31.52
CA SER A 105 -6.36 10.11 -31.75
C SER A 105 -5.05 10.07 -32.58
N ASP A 106 -5.02 9.21 -33.61
CA ASP A 106 -3.95 9.06 -34.61
C ASP A 106 -2.51 8.77 -34.09
N MET A 107 -2.32 8.41 -32.82
CA MET A 107 -0.99 8.00 -32.32
C MET A 107 -0.62 6.59 -32.81
N SER A 108 0.68 6.32 -32.99
CA SER A 108 1.11 4.97 -33.39
C SER A 108 0.80 3.94 -32.30
N ILE A 109 0.81 2.65 -32.66
CA ILE A 109 0.55 1.56 -31.70
C ILE A 109 1.61 1.53 -30.59
N ALA A 110 2.87 1.82 -30.92
CA ALA A 110 3.94 1.87 -29.92
C ALA A 110 3.73 3.02 -28.94
N ASP A 111 3.42 4.21 -29.46
CA ASP A 111 3.23 5.44 -28.69
C ASP A 111 2.00 5.37 -27.79
N SER A 112 0.89 4.86 -28.33
CA SER A 112 -0.36 4.65 -27.60
C SER A 112 -0.21 3.67 -26.45
N VAL A 113 0.57 2.61 -26.63
CA VAL A 113 0.90 1.65 -25.57
C VAL A 113 1.89 2.27 -24.57
N PHE A 114 2.85 3.09 -25.03
CA PHE A 114 3.78 3.78 -24.15
C PHE A 114 3.09 4.77 -23.21
N GLU A 115 2.29 5.72 -23.74
CA GLU A 115 1.48 6.65 -22.95
C GLU A 115 0.55 5.88 -21.99
N SER A 116 -0.11 4.83 -22.49
CA SER A 116 -0.99 4.01 -21.67
C SER A 116 -0.29 3.29 -20.52
N VAL A 117 0.92 2.76 -20.75
CA VAL A 117 1.70 2.12 -19.69
C VAL A 117 2.16 3.18 -18.72
N SER A 118 2.84 4.22 -19.20
CA SER A 118 3.44 5.28 -18.38
C SER A 118 2.43 5.97 -17.47
N ALA A 119 1.28 6.35 -18.00
CA ALA A 119 0.20 6.95 -17.21
C ALA A 119 -0.32 5.95 -16.16
N PHE A 120 -0.68 4.73 -16.55
CA PHE A 120 -1.31 3.80 -15.61
C PHE A 120 -0.33 3.22 -14.56
N THR A 121 0.97 3.19 -14.85
CA THR A 121 2.03 2.88 -13.87
C THR A 121 2.54 4.10 -13.10
N THR A 122 1.92 5.28 -13.27
CA THR A 122 2.27 6.54 -12.60
C THR A 122 3.77 6.83 -12.74
N THR A 123 4.25 6.82 -13.98
CA THR A 123 5.68 6.92 -14.34
C THR A 123 6.03 8.27 -14.95
N GLY A 124 5.05 9.05 -15.44
CA GLY A 124 5.26 10.43 -15.86
C GLY A 124 6.07 10.65 -17.15
N ALA A 125 6.57 9.58 -17.77
CA ALA A 125 7.28 9.66 -19.05
C ALA A 125 6.29 9.84 -20.21
N THR A 126 6.59 10.68 -21.19
CA THR A 126 5.72 10.93 -22.33
C THR A 126 6.48 10.97 -23.65
N ILE A 127 5.79 10.64 -24.74
CA ILE A 127 6.25 10.84 -26.13
C ILE A 127 5.68 12.11 -26.77
N LEU A 128 4.87 12.87 -26.04
CA LEU A 128 4.32 14.15 -26.50
C LEU A 128 5.32 15.28 -26.22
N ASP A 129 6.04 15.71 -27.26
CA ASP A 129 6.98 16.84 -27.18
C ASP A 129 6.26 18.16 -26.85
N ASP A 130 5.05 18.36 -27.38
CA ASP A 130 4.18 19.50 -27.09
C ASP A 130 2.78 19.02 -26.67
N PRO A 131 2.54 18.79 -25.36
CA PRO A 131 1.23 18.42 -24.84
C PRO A 131 0.14 19.47 -25.10
N GLU A 132 0.49 20.75 -25.23
CA GLU A 132 -0.49 21.84 -25.40
C GLU A 132 -1.09 21.85 -26.82
N SER A 133 -0.45 21.19 -27.77
CA SER A 133 -0.95 20.98 -29.13
C SER A 133 -2.07 19.93 -29.24
N VAL A 134 -2.34 19.16 -28.18
CA VAL A 134 -3.27 18.02 -28.19
C VAL A 134 -4.59 18.39 -27.50
N ASP A 135 -5.71 17.87 -28.02
CA ASP A 135 -7.06 17.98 -27.44
C ASP A 135 -7.07 17.85 -25.91
N GLY A 136 -7.73 18.80 -25.23
CA GLY A 136 -7.76 18.87 -23.76
C GLY A 136 -8.40 17.63 -23.11
N SER A 137 -9.27 16.94 -23.83
CA SER A 137 -9.82 15.64 -23.45
C SER A 137 -8.79 14.51 -23.38
N ILE A 138 -7.76 14.50 -24.25
CA ILE A 138 -6.63 13.55 -24.20
C ILE A 138 -5.71 13.86 -23.02
N LEU A 139 -5.46 15.14 -22.73
CA LEU A 139 -4.73 15.57 -21.54
C LEU A 139 -5.46 15.17 -20.25
N LEU A 140 -6.79 15.35 -20.20
CA LEU A 140 -7.60 14.86 -19.09
C LEU A 140 -7.57 13.33 -18.98
N TRP A 141 -7.55 12.60 -20.10
CA TRP A 141 -7.43 11.13 -20.10
C TRP A 141 -6.13 10.67 -19.43
N ARG A 142 -4.98 11.26 -19.79
CA ARG A 142 -3.67 10.99 -19.17
C ARG A 142 -3.74 11.15 -17.65
N ALA A 143 -4.26 12.28 -17.17
CA ALA A 143 -4.37 12.56 -15.74
C ALA A 143 -5.36 11.63 -15.00
N VAL A 144 -6.54 11.34 -15.58
CA VAL A 144 -7.52 10.40 -15.00
C VAL A 144 -6.95 8.98 -14.91
N VAL A 145 -6.15 8.58 -15.89
CA VAL A 145 -5.46 7.28 -15.92
C VAL A 145 -4.39 7.17 -14.85
N GLU A 146 -3.56 8.20 -14.64
CA GLU A 146 -2.59 8.24 -13.52
C GLU A 146 -3.28 8.11 -12.16
N TRP A 147 -4.38 8.84 -11.96
CA TRP A 147 -5.16 8.77 -10.74
C TRP A 147 -5.76 7.37 -10.49
N ALA A 148 -6.22 6.70 -11.55
CA ALA A 148 -6.66 5.30 -11.49
C ALA A 148 -5.49 4.33 -11.22
N GLY A 149 -4.30 4.61 -11.76
CA GLY A 149 -3.06 3.86 -11.54
C GLY A 149 -2.64 3.86 -10.06
N GLY A 150 -2.57 5.03 -9.44
CA GLY A 150 -2.23 5.19 -8.02
C GLY A 150 -3.18 4.46 -7.07
N ILE A 151 -4.49 4.44 -7.38
CA ILE A 151 -5.47 3.62 -6.67
C ILE A 151 -5.19 2.12 -6.88
N THR A 152 -4.89 1.71 -8.10
CA THR A 152 -4.68 0.31 -8.50
C THR A 152 -3.44 -0.29 -7.80
N VAL A 153 -2.29 0.40 -7.79
CA VAL A 153 -1.07 -0.03 -7.10
C VAL A 153 -1.34 -0.34 -5.63
N VAL A 154 -2.10 0.52 -4.94
CA VAL A 154 -2.38 0.33 -3.51
C VAL A 154 -3.43 -0.75 -3.26
N ILE A 155 -4.44 -0.91 -4.12
CA ILE A 155 -5.37 -2.05 -4.05
C ILE A 155 -4.59 -3.37 -4.23
N ILE A 156 -3.69 -3.45 -5.20
CA ILE A 156 -2.81 -4.60 -5.43
C ILE A 156 -1.96 -4.89 -4.19
N TYR A 157 -1.29 -3.89 -3.62
CA TYR A 157 -0.48 -4.05 -2.40
C TYR A 157 -1.29 -4.62 -1.22
N VAL A 158 -2.53 -4.15 -1.06
CA VAL A 158 -3.47 -4.61 -0.02
C VAL A 158 -3.95 -6.06 -0.27
N ILE A 159 -4.08 -6.50 -1.53
CA ILE A 159 -4.45 -7.87 -1.91
C ILE A 159 -3.26 -8.84 -1.83
N LEU A 160 -2.04 -8.38 -2.15
CA LEU A 160 -0.81 -9.18 -2.23
C LEU A 160 -0.21 -9.49 -0.84
N LEU A 161 -0.19 -8.50 0.07
CA LEU A 161 0.42 -8.61 1.40
C LEU A 161 0.02 -9.88 2.20
N PRO A 162 -1.26 -10.31 2.22
CA PRO A 162 -1.68 -11.52 2.91
C PRO A 162 -1.18 -12.81 2.25
N MET A 163 -1.07 -12.82 0.92
CA MET A 163 -0.76 -14.01 0.13
C MET A 163 0.72 -14.39 0.22
N LEU A 164 1.60 -13.39 0.34
CA LEU A 164 3.04 -13.62 0.46
C LEU A 164 3.47 -14.10 1.87
N GLY A 165 2.63 -13.96 2.91
CA GLY A 165 2.97 -14.30 4.30
C GLY A 165 4.05 -13.41 4.96
N VAL A 166 4.87 -12.70 4.18
CA VAL A 166 5.99 -11.85 4.64
C VAL A 166 5.54 -10.67 5.52
N GLY A 167 4.26 -10.27 5.48
CA GLY A 167 3.70 -9.25 6.37
C GLY A 167 3.73 -9.61 7.86
N GLY A 168 3.89 -10.91 8.19
CA GLY A 168 3.74 -11.46 9.54
C GLY A 168 4.80 -11.08 10.59
N ALA A 169 5.94 -10.50 10.21
CA ALA A 169 7.03 -10.20 11.15
C ALA A 169 7.31 -8.69 11.36
N GLY A 170 7.24 -7.88 10.31
CA GLY A 170 7.59 -6.44 10.36
C GLY A 170 6.39 -5.50 10.58
N PHE A 171 5.24 -5.80 9.95
CA PHE A 171 3.99 -5.07 10.16
C PHE A 171 3.17 -5.63 11.32
N SER A 172 3.29 -6.93 11.60
CA SER A 172 2.38 -7.64 12.50
C SER A 172 2.51 -7.25 13.98
N THR A 173 3.71 -6.90 14.45
CA THR A 173 4.03 -6.87 15.89
C THR A 173 3.54 -5.62 16.64
N ASN A 174 3.09 -4.56 15.96
CA ASN A 174 2.60 -3.34 16.63
C ASN A 174 1.13 -3.00 16.42
N GLU A 175 0.49 -3.37 15.29
CA GLU A 175 -0.94 -3.05 15.06
C GLU A 175 -1.81 -4.22 14.54
N PHE A 176 -1.23 -5.39 14.23
CA PHE A 176 -2.00 -6.58 13.81
C PHE A 176 -1.95 -7.76 14.78
N ALA A 177 -1.13 -7.70 15.83
CA ALA A 177 -1.11 -8.64 16.95
C ALA A 177 -2.42 -8.54 17.78
N GLY A 178 -3.49 -9.14 17.26
CA GLY A 178 -4.83 -9.08 17.82
C GLY A 178 -5.80 -10.01 17.10
N SER A 179 -5.70 -11.28 17.46
CA SER A 179 -6.63 -12.43 17.28
C SER A 179 -7.22 -12.73 15.88
N ASP A 180 -7.27 -14.03 15.61
CA ASP A 180 -7.95 -14.76 14.54
C ASP A 180 -7.61 -14.42 13.08
N THR A 181 -7.20 -15.47 12.36
CA THR A 181 -6.95 -15.48 10.90
C THR A 181 -8.17 -15.00 10.08
N GLY A 182 -9.40 -15.21 10.58
CA GLY A 182 -10.62 -14.69 9.95
C GLY A 182 -10.79 -13.16 10.03
N GLY A 183 -10.06 -12.48 10.91
CA GLY A 183 -10.15 -11.02 11.07
C GLY A 183 -9.38 -10.22 10.02
N TYR A 184 -8.33 -10.79 9.43
CA TYR A 184 -7.37 -10.07 8.59
C TYR A 184 -8.02 -9.48 7.34
N THR A 185 -8.73 -10.28 6.54
CA THR A 185 -9.40 -9.83 5.30
C THR A 185 -10.36 -8.65 5.54
N THR A 186 -11.05 -8.62 6.68
CA THR A 186 -11.97 -7.53 7.03
C THR A 186 -11.25 -6.26 7.50
N LYS A 187 -10.07 -6.38 8.13
CA LYS A 187 -9.20 -5.25 8.50
C LYS A 187 -8.56 -4.63 7.25
N ILE A 188 -8.10 -5.48 6.33
CA ILE A 188 -7.49 -5.16 5.03
C ILE A 188 -8.44 -4.36 4.13
N GLY A 189 -9.68 -4.83 3.94
CA GLY A 189 -10.70 -4.08 3.18
C GLY A 189 -11.10 -2.74 3.81
N LYS A 190 -10.96 -2.58 5.13
CA LYS A 190 -11.12 -1.27 5.80
C LYS A 190 -9.93 -0.35 5.51
N SER A 191 -8.71 -0.87 5.41
CA SER A 191 -7.52 -0.10 5.05
C SER A 191 -7.61 0.47 3.64
N ALA A 192 -7.98 -0.32 2.63
CA ALA A 192 -8.20 0.18 1.26
C ALA A 192 -9.26 1.29 1.20
N ARG A 193 -10.37 1.14 1.94
CA ARG A 193 -11.40 2.20 2.02
C ARG A 193 -10.89 3.49 2.68
N ASN A 194 -10.00 3.38 3.67
CA ASN A 194 -9.40 4.54 4.31
C ASN A 194 -8.34 5.20 3.41
N PHE A 195 -7.60 4.42 2.61
CA PHE A 195 -6.72 4.93 1.57
C PHE A 195 -7.50 5.77 0.56
N ILE A 196 -8.49 5.18 -0.12
CA ILE A 196 -9.30 5.88 -1.15
C ILE A 196 -9.91 7.16 -0.59
N ARG A 197 -10.38 7.14 0.67
CA ARG A 197 -10.87 8.35 1.34
C ARG A 197 -9.82 9.45 1.45
N VAL A 198 -8.61 9.15 1.95
CA VAL A 198 -7.55 10.17 2.06
C VAL A 198 -7.10 10.62 0.69
N TYR A 199 -6.92 9.69 -0.25
CA TYR A 199 -6.54 9.94 -1.64
C TYR A 199 -7.49 10.94 -2.31
N SER A 200 -8.79 10.65 -2.37
CA SER A 200 -9.77 11.60 -2.92
C SER A 200 -9.88 12.90 -2.13
N TRP A 201 -9.69 12.89 -0.79
CA TRP A 201 -9.68 14.13 -0.01
C TRP A 201 -8.49 15.03 -0.32
N LEU A 202 -7.29 14.47 -0.54
CA LEU A 202 -6.12 15.25 -0.93
C LEU A 202 -6.32 15.86 -2.31
N THR A 203 -6.71 15.05 -3.31
CA THR A 203 -7.01 15.54 -4.67
C THR A 203 -8.01 16.69 -4.66
N ILE A 204 -9.13 16.57 -3.94
CA ILE A 204 -10.15 17.64 -3.89
C ILE A 204 -9.63 18.92 -3.21
N ILE A 205 -8.82 18.81 -2.16
CA ILE A 205 -8.25 19.98 -1.48
C ILE A 205 -7.22 20.66 -2.38
N GLU A 206 -6.39 19.90 -3.09
CA GLU A 206 -5.38 20.43 -3.99
C GLU A 206 -6.03 21.18 -5.17
N ILE A 207 -7.00 20.58 -5.88
CA ILE A 207 -7.77 21.24 -6.95
C ILE A 207 -8.33 22.59 -6.46
N PHE A 208 -8.93 22.60 -5.27
CA PHE A 208 -9.53 23.80 -4.69
C PHE A 208 -8.49 24.89 -4.37
N LEU A 209 -7.30 24.50 -3.90
CA LEU A 209 -6.20 25.44 -3.64
C LEU A 209 -5.63 26.00 -4.94
N LEU A 210 -5.39 25.15 -5.95
CA LEU A 210 -4.87 25.57 -7.26
C LEU A 210 -5.81 26.58 -7.94
N VAL A 211 -7.13 26.32 -7.94
CA VAL A 211 -8.14 27.24 -8.48
C VAL A 211 -8.15 28.59 -7.73
N ILE A 212 -8.01 28.59 -6.40
CA ILE A 212 -7.93 29.84 -5.61
C ILE A 212 -6.66 30.63 -5.91
N MET A 213 -5.56 29.96 -6.25
CA MET A 213 -4.29 30.59 -6.64
C MET A 213 -4.27 31.07 -8.10
N GLY A 214 -5.39 30.93 -8.84
CA GLY A 214 -5.54 31.46 -10.20
C GLY A 214 -5.18 30.50 -11.32
N VAL A 215 -4.84 29.24 -11.01
CA VAL A 215 -4.68 28.18 -12.02
C VAL A 215 -6.03 27.87 -12.66
N SER A 216 -6.08 27.57 -13.96
CA SER A 216 -7.37 27.26 -14.59
C SER A 216 -8.01 26.01 -13.96
N PRO A 217 -9.34 25.89 -13.92
CA PRO A 217 -9.99 24.71 -13.34
C PRO A 217 -9.61 23.41 -14.04
N PHE A 218 -9.32 23.46 -15.34
CA PHE A 218 -8.86 22.31 -16.13
C PHE A 218 -7.45 21.87 -15.74
N GLU A 219 -6.47 22.78 -15.74
CA GLU A 219 -5.10 22.48 -15.31
C GLU A 219 -5.07 22.04 -13.85
N SER A 220 -5.85 22.69 -12.98
CA SER A 220 -5.97 22.33 -11.56
C SER A 220 -6.41 20.88 -11.37
N VAL A 221 -7.39 20.41 -12.17
CA VAL A 221 -7.82 19.02 -12.17
C VAL A 221 -6.70 18.11 -12.69
N CYS A 222 -6.04 18.45 -13.79
CA CYS A 222 -4.98 17.60 -14.35
C CYS A 222 -3.77 17.48 -13.41
N ILE A 223 -3.28 18.60 -12.87
CA ILE A 223 -2.18 18.66 -11.90
C ILE A 223 -2.51 17.78 -10.68
N SER A 224 -3.66 17.96 -10.04
CA SER A 224 -4.00 17.20 -8.81
C SER A 224 -4.38 15.74 -9.04
N LEU A 225 -4.78 15.38 -10.26
CA LEU A 225 -4.93 14.00 -10.66
C LEU A 225 -3.56 13.34 -10.92
N SER A 226 -2.50 14.09 -11.21
CA SER A 226 -1.12 13.62 -11.42
C SER A 226 -0.24 13.66 -10.15
N ASP A 227 -0.36 14.71 -9.32
CA ASP A 227 0.46 14.94 -8.12
C ASP A 227 0.21 13.85 -7.05
N ILE A 228 -1.06 13.65 -6.65
CA ILE A 228 -1.42 12.69 -5.60
C ILE A 228 -1.02 11.22 -5.91
N PRO A 229 -1.19 10.66 -7.12
CA PRO A 229 -0.60 9.36 -7.47
C PRO A 229 0.92 9.37 -7.61
N THR A 230 1.58 10.53 -7.54
CA THR A 230 2.98 10.75 -7.91
C THR A 230 3.25 10.21 -9.32
N GLY A 231 2.53 10.77 -10.30
CA GLY A 231 2.56 10.38 -11.70
C GLY A 231 3.59 11.15 -12.52
N GLY A 232 3.30 12.40 -12.87
CA GLY A 232 4.19 13.30 -13.59
C GLY A 232 3.63 13.87 -14.90
N LEU A 233 2.57 13.30 -15.46
CA LEU A 233 1.97 13.81 -16.70
C LEU A 233 1.15 15.08 -16.46
N LEU A 234 1.64 16.19 -17.02
CA LEU A 234 1.03 17.52 -16.92
C LEU A 234 0.50 18.01 -18.28
N PRO A 235 -0.42 19.00 -18.28
CA PRO A 235 -0.96 19.57 -19.51
C PRO A 235 -0.02 20.56 -20.21
N ARG A 236 1.01 21.08 -19.52
CA ARG A 236 2.01 22.00 -20.08
C ARG A 236 3.33 21.29 -20.38
N ALA A 237 4.01 21.74 -21.44
CA ALA A 237 5.33 21.23 -21.82
C ALA A 237 6.41 21.57 -20.76
N ASP A 238 6.31 22.72 -20.11
CA ASP A 238 7.29 23.22 -19.13
C ASP A 238 7.05 22.71 -17.69
N SER A 239 6.22 21.67 -17.54
CA SER A 239 5.84 21.04 -16.28
C SER A 239 5.24 22.04 -15.29
N MET A 240 6.01 22.52 -14.32
CA MET A 240 5.57 23.47 -13.28
C MET A 240 6.33 24.81 -13.33
N ALA A 241 7.23 25.02 -14.29
CA ALA A 241 8.13 26.18 -14.34
C ALA A 241 7.40 27.53 -14.51
N SER A 242 6.39 27.59 -15.39
CA SER A 242 5.58 28.78 -15.67
C SER A 242 4.60 29.19 -14.57
N TYR A 243 4.41 28.40 -13.52
CA TYR A 243 3.52 28.72 -12.41
C TYR A 243 4.22 29.48 -11.29
N ASP A 244 3.50 30.41 -10.65
CA ASP A 244 4.03 31.19 -9.52
C ASP A 244 4.45 30.33 -8.32
N PHE A 245 5.36 30.87 -7.50
CA PHE A 245 5.85 30.24 -6.27
C PHE A 245 4.77 29.63 -5.36
N PRO A 246 3.58 30.22 -5.11
CA PRO A 246 2.55 29.60 -4.29
C PRO A 246 1.99 28.28 -4.86
N VAL A 247 1.91 28.18 -6.19
CA VAL A 247 1.44 26.99 -6.91
C VAL A 247 2.50 25.89 -6.88
N GLN A 248 3.76 26.25 -7.18
CA GLN A 248 4.91 25.36 -7.02
C GLN A 248 5.03 24.86 -5.56
N PHE A 249 4.92 25.75 -4.57
CA PHE A 249 4.97 25.35 -3.16
C PHE A 249 3.82 24.43 -2.75
N THR A 250 2.62 24.65 -3.28
CA THR A 250 1.47 23.79 -3.00
C THR A 250 1.70 22.39 -3.57
N THR A 251 2.05 22.26 -4.86
CA THR A 251 2.36 20.95 -5.46
C THR A 251 3.51 20.25 -4.74
N MET A 252 4.59 20.95 -4.39
CA MET A 252 5.68 20.35 -3.59
C MET A 252 5.20 19.78 -2.24
N VAL A 253 4.24 20.43 -1.58
CA VAL A 253 3.62 19.91 -0.36
C VAL A 253 2.72 18.70 -0.64
N PHE A 254 1.96 18.69 -1.74
CA PHE A 254 1.10 17.57 -2.10
C PHE A 254 1.88 16.35 -2.59
N MET A 255 2.97 16.52 -3.35
CA MET A 255 3.93 15.47 -3.72
C MET A 255 4.48 14.77 -2.46
N PHE A 256 4.90 15.56 -1.48
CA PHE A 256 5.39 15.06 -0.18
C PHE A 256 4.30 14.32 0.62
N LEU A 257 3.04 14.75 0.52
CA LEU A 257 1.90 14.06 1.13
C LEU A 257 1.54 12.77 0.38
N GLY A 258 1.60 12.72 -0.95
CA GLY A 258 1.45 11.51 -1.77
C GLY A 258 2.51 10.47 -1.43
N ALA A 259 3.77 10.89 -1.24
CA ALA A 259 4.86 10.03 -0.77
C ALA A 259 4.77 9.66 0.73
N THR A 260 3.82 10.21 1.50
CA THR A 260 3.61 9.87 2.91
C THR A 260 2.69 8.65 3.06
N ASN A 261 2.84 7.88 4.15
CA ASN A 261 1.99 6.73 4.43
C ASN A 261 0.51 7.16 4.64
N TYR A 262 -0.39 6.72 3.76
CA TYR A 262 -1.80 7.13 3.77
C TYR A 262 -2.58 6.68 5.01
N TYR A 263 -2.19 5.57 5.65
CA TYR A 263 -2.79 5.16 6.92
C TYR A 263 -2.39 6.10 8.07
N LEU A 264 -1.15 6.60 8.06
CA LEU A 264 -0.67 7.62 9.00
C LEU A 264 -1.38 8.96 8.77
N LEU A 265 -1.56 9.38 7.50
CA LEU A 265 -2.36 10.55 7.14
C LEU A 265 -3.82 10.40 7.62
N PHE A 266 -4.46 9.26 7.35
CA PHE A 266 -5.83 8.97 7.84
C PHE A 266 -5.93 9.10 9.37
N ARG A 267 -4.97 8.55 10.11
CA ARG A 267 -4.92 8.65 11.58
C ARG A 267 -4.69 10.08 12.08
N SER A 268 -3.90 10.87 11.37
CA SER A 268 -3.62 12.26 11.75
C SER A 268 -4.80 13.19 11.44
N LEU A 269 -5.29 13.16 10.20
CA LEU A 269 -6.30 14.06 9.66
C LEU A 269 -7.70 13.67 10.14
N VAL A 270 -8.13 12.42 9.89
CA VAL A 270 -9.50 11.98 10.15
C VAL A 270 -9.72 11.63 11.62
N LYS A 271 -8.77 10.96 12.28
CA LYS A 271 -8.84 10.67 13.73
C LYS A 271 -8.25 11.79 14.61
N LYS A 272 -7.89 12.94 14.04
CA LYS A 272 -7.33 14.14 14.70
C LYS A 272 -6.10 13.91 15.60
N ASN A 273 -5.39 12.77 15.45
CA ASN A 273 -4.24 12.43 16.28
C ASN A 273 -2.92 12.97 15.67
N ARG A 274 -2.75 14.29 15.69
CA ARG A 274 -1.60 14.99 15.08
C ARG A 274 -0.24 14.55 15.64
N ARG A 275 -0.18 14.09 16.90
CA ARG A 275 1.04 13.53 17.51
C ARG A 275 1.52 12.25 16.80
N SER A 276 0.65 11.56 16.06
CA SER A 276 0.99 10.31 15.37
C SER A 276 2.05 10.50 14.28
N ILE A 277 1.99 11.58 13.50
CA ILE A 277 2.96 11.87 12.43
C ILE A 277 4.36 12.05 13.01
N TRP A 278 4.51 13.01 13.93
CA TRP A 278 5.79 13.35 14.55
C TRP A 278 6.37 12.23 15.43
N SER A 279 5.54 11.32 15.93
CA SER A 279 6.01 10.10 16.62
C SER A 279 6.65 9.09 15.65
N SER A 280 6.18 9.02 14.39
CA SER A 280 6.70 8.08 13.41
C SER A 280 8.20 8.31 13.16
N ASN A 281 8.98 7.24 13.26
CA ASN A 281 10.41 7.29 12.98
C ASN A 281 10.67 7.34 11.47
N GLU A 282 9.82 6.67 10.67
CA GLU A 282 9.90 6.64 9.21
C GLU A 282 9.59 8.02 8.61
N PHE A 283 8.54 8.71 9.09
CA PHE A 283 8.22 10.07 8.65
C PHE A 283 9.35 11.06 8.96
N ARG A 284 9.92 11.01 10.17
CA ARG A 284 11.07 11.86 10.52
C ARG A 284 12.30 11.54 9.68
N THR A 285 12.55 10.27 9.40
CA THR A 285 13.65 9.84 8.51
C THR A 285 13.43 10.37 7.08
N MET A 286 12.18 10.39 6.58
CA MET A 286 11.83 11.00 5.30
C MET A 286 12.10 12.50 5.26
N VAL A 287 11.64 13.26 6.26
CA VAL A 287 11.92 14.70 6.38
C VAL A 287 13.43 14.96 6.39
N TYR A 288 14.20 14.22 7.21
CA TYR A 288 15.64 14.38 7.25
C TYR A 288 16.32 14.01 5.93
N TRP A 289 15.86 12.96 5.24
CA TRP A 289 16.38 12.57 3.93
C TRP A 289 16.25 13.69 2.90
N PHE A 290 15.04 14.19 2.67
CA PHE A 290 14.80 15.26 1.70
C PHE A 290 15.54 16.55 2.06
N VAL A 291 15.51 16.99 3.33
CA VAL A 291 16.22 18.20 3.77
C VAL A 291 17.73 18.06 3.61
N SER A 292 18.32 16.90 3.96
CA SER A 292 19.75 16.67 3.77
C SER A 292 20.14 16.65 2.29
N CYS A 293 19.34 16.01 1.43
CA CYS A 293 19.60 15.97 0.00
C CYS A 293 19.51 17.36 -0.66
N ALA A 294 18.49 18.16 -0.30
CA ALA A 294 18.33 19.53 -0.80
C ALA A 294 19.53 20.41 -0.41
N VAL A 295 19.99 20.35 0.85
CA VAL A 295 21.17 21.09 1.30
C VAL A 295 22.45 20.64 0.58
N ILE A 296 22.65 19.33 0.38
CA ILE A 296 23.82 18.81 -0.34
C ILE A 296 23.82 19.27 -1.80
N ILE A 297 22.70 19.13 -2.51
CA ILE A 297 22.58 19.55 -3.92
C ILE A 297 22.74 21.08 -4.06
N THR A 298 22.14 21.86 -3.16
CA THR A 298 22.36 23.32 -3.11
C THR A 298 23.86 23.65 -2.96
N SER A 299 24.57 22.96 -2.05
CA SER A 299 26.00 23.19 -1.87
C SER A 299 26.85 22.78 -3.08
N VAL A 300 26.46 21.71 -3.79
CA VAL A 300 27.12 21.31 -5.05
C VAL A 300 26.91 22.38 -6.14
N ILE A 301 25.69 22.89 -6.31
CA ILE A 301 25.37 23.93 -7.30
C ILE A 301 26.15 25.22 -7.00
N VAL A 302 26.14 25.68 -5.74
CA VAL A 302 26.82 26.91 -5.30
C VAL A 302 28.34 26.81 -5.36
N VAL A 303 28.93 25.61 -5.15
CA VAL A 303 30.40 25.43 -5.26
C VAL A 303 30.86 25.24 -6.70
N SER A 304 30.03 24.66 -7.58
CA SER A 304 30.43 24.32 -8.96
C SER A 304 30.19 25.44 -9.97
N SER A 305 29.48 26.51 -9.59
CA SER A 305 29.29 27.69 -10.44
C SER A 305 30.51 28.60 -10.31
N GLU A 306 31.46 28.50 -11.25
CA GLU A 306 32.71 29.29 -11.29
C GLU A 306 32.52 30.79 -11.59
N THR A 307 31.35 31.36 -11.30
CA THR A 307 30.99 32.76 -11.60
C THR A 307 30.97 33.62 -10.34
N GLU A 308 32.00 34.46 -10.20
CA GLU A 308 32.14 35.63 -9.30
C GLU A 308 31.05 35.84 -8.23
N TYR A 309 31.26 35.24 -7.05
CA TYR A 309 30.41 35.48 -5.88
C TYR A 309 30.73 36.80 -5.18
N SER A 310 30.15 37.89 -5.70
CA SER A 310 29.96 39.14 -4.94
C SER A 310 28.76 39.02 -3.98
N PHE A 311 28.76 39.84 -2.93
CA PHE A 311 27.93 39.68 -1.71
C PHE A 311 26.41 39.85 -1.86
N ASP A 312 25.90 40.01 -3.09
CA ASP A 312 24.46 39.98 -3.43
C ASP A 312 23.89 38.54 -3.42
N THR A 313 24.52 37.67 -2.62
CA THR A 313 24.52 36.21 -2.77
C THR A 313 23.32 35.53 -2.12
N LEU A 314 22.72 36.16 -1.09
CA LEU A 314 21.72 35.50 -0.25
C LEU A 314 20.42 35.20 -1.01
N GLY A 315 20.02 36.09 -1.93
CA GLY A 315 18.87 35.86 -2.81
C GLY A 315 19.12 34.67 -3.76
N LYS A 316 20.27 34.63 -4.41
CA LYS A 316 20.69 33.54 -5.32
C LYS A 316 20.82 32.19 -4.60
N ILE A 317 21.30 32.18 -3.35
CA ILE A 317 21.30 30.97 -2.51
C ILE A 317 19.88 30.54 -2.17
N GLY A 318 18.98 31.48 -1.83
CA GLY A 318 17.57 31.19 -1.56
C GLY A 318 16.84 30.57 -2.75
N GLU A 319 17.08 31.11 -3.95
CA GLU A 319 16.55 30.58 -5.21
C GLU A 319 17.16 29.20 -5.55
N SER A 320 18.49 29.05 -5.43
CA SER A 320 19.16 27.75 -5.63
C SER A 320 18.64 26.68 -4.67
N LEU A 321 18.38 27.05 -3.42
CA LEU A 321 17.77 26.17 -2.42
C LEU A 321 16.31 25.84 -2.73
N TRP A 322 15.55 26.77 -3.32
CA TRP A 322 14.18 26.52 -3.77
C TRP A 322 14.15 25.49 -4.88
N HIS A 323 14.91 25.73 -5.95
CA HIS A 323 15.07 24.82 -7.08
C HIS A 323 15.58 23.44 -6.63
N ALA A 324 16.62 23.39 -5.80
CA ALA A 324 17.14 22.16 -5.23
C ALA A 324 16.08 21.43 -4.36
N ALA A 325 15.34 22.13 -3.51
CA ALA A 325 14.32 21.52 -2.66
C ALA A 325 13.16 20.95 -3.48
N TYR A 326 12.67 21.68 -4.48
CA TYR A 326 11.58 21.22 -5.34
C TYR A 326 12.00 19.95 -6.11
N THR A 327 13.12 20.01 -6.85
CA THR A 327 13.61 18.88 -7.65
C THR A 327 13.97 17.66 -6.78
N VAL A 328 14.52 17.87 -5.58
CA VAL A 328 14.81 16.78 -4.63
C VAL A 328 13.55 16.13 -4.07
N VAL A 329 12.50 16.92 -3.81
CA VAL A 329 11.18 16.36 -3.44
C VAL A 329 10.64 15.59 -4.64
N ALA A 330 10.44 16.22 -5.80
CA ALA A 330 9.85 15.60 -6.99
C ALA A 330 10.56 14.29 -7.41
N ALA A 331 11.89 14.26 -7.39
CA ALA A 331 12.66 13.05 -7.68
C ALA A 331 12.44 11.96 -6.61
N GLY A 332 12.63 12.27 -5.31
CA GLY A 332 12.51 11.26 -4.25
C GLY A 332 11.07 10.89 -3.85
N THR A 333 10.07 11.64 -4.31
CA THR A 333 8.66 11.23 -4.31
C THR A 333 8.28 10.46 -5.58
N THR A 334 9.18 10.40 -6.56
CA THR A 334 8.96 9.90 -7.93
C THR A 334 7.76 10.54 -8.62
N SER A 335 7.54 11.84 -8.39
CA SER A 335 6.44 12.61 -8.99
C SER A 335 6.79 13.25 -10.32
N GLY A 336 8.07 13.31 -10.71
CA GLY A 336 8.52 13.77 -12.03
C GLY A 336 8.41 15.27 -12.34
N PHE A 337 7.71 16.06 -11.53
CA PHE A 337 7.51 17.50 -11.78
C PHE A 337 8.83 18.29 -11.77
N ALA A 338 8.94 19.29 -12.64
CA ALA A 338 10.12 20.17 -12.74
C ALA A 338 9.71 21.65 -12.76
N ILE A 339 10.53 22.50 -12.13
CA ILE A 339 10.41 23.98 -12.18
C ILE A 339 11.64 24.64 -12.82
N THR A 340 12.63 23.85 -13.22
CA THR A 340 13.90 24.29 -13.80
C THR A 340 14.56 23.14 -14.56
N ASP A 341 15.36 23.46 -15.58
CA ASP A 341 16.14 22.48 -16.33
C ASP A 341 17.38 22.03 -15.52
N TYR A 342 17.23 20.91 -14.80
CA TYR A 342 18.32 20.28 -14.06
C TYR A 342 19.32 19.54 -14.95
N THR A 343 19.12 19.46 -16.27
CA THR A 343 20.14 18.94 -17.21
C THR A 343 21.29 19.93 -17.44
N GLN A 344 21.14 21.20 -17.03
CA GLN A 344 22.24 22.18 -16.99
C GLN A 344 23.02 22.18 -15.67
N TRP A 345 22.63 21.36 -14.69
CA TRP A 345 23.27 21.34 -13.38
C TRP A 345 24.63 20.61 -13.42
N PRO A 346 25.52 20.81 -12.42
CA PRO A 346 26.77 20.06 -12.33
C PRO A 346 26.52 18.54 -12.35
N ALA A 347 27.34 17.77 -13.08
CA ALA A 347 27.15 16.32 -13.21
C ALA A 347 27.07 15.58 -11.86
N MET A 348 27.74 16.08 -10.81
CA MET A 348 27.61 15.58 -9.44
C MET A 348 26.17 15.72 -8.89
N ALA A 349 25.49 16.84 -9.16
CA ALA A 349 24.11 17.04 -8.76
C ALA A 349 23.16 16.08 -9.50
N MET A 350 23.35 15.86 -10.81
CA MET A 350 22.57 14.87 -11.57
C MET A 350 22.76 13.44 -11.02
N MET A 351 24.00 13.03 -10.74
CA MET A 351 24.27 11.71 -10.14
C MET A 351 23.62 11.55 -8.77
N LEU A 352 23.57 12.61 -7.95
CA LEU A 352 22.85 12.60 -6.68
C LEU A 352 21.33 12.52 -6.87
N LEU A 353 20.76 13.27 -7.83
CA LEU A 353 19.33 13.19 -8.16
C LEU A 353 18.91 11.78 -8.59
N LEU A 354 19.71 11.11 -9.43
CA LEU A 354 19.46 9.72 -9.82
C LEU A 354 19.42 8.76 -8.62
N ILE A 355 20.30 8.96 -7.62
CA ILE A 355 20.28 8.16 -6.37
C ILE A 355 19.02 8.47 -5.53
N ILE A 356 18.58 9.73 -5.53
CA ILE A 356 17.39 10.18 -4.80
C ILE A 356 16.11 9.65 -5.46
N GLU A 357 16.05 9.56 -6.78
CA GLU A 357 14.91 8.97 -7.51
C GLU A 357 14.67 7.50 -7.09
N PHE A 358 15.74 6.72 -6.93
CA PHE A 358 15.64 5.36 -6.39
C PHE A 358 15.32 5.30 -4.89
N ILE A 359 15.43 6.39 -4.12
CA ILE A 359 15.34 6.40 -2.65
C ILE A 359 14.47 7.54 -2.14
N GLY A 360 13.31 7.17 -1.63
CA GLY A 360 12.45 8.07 -0.87
C GLY A 360 11.25 7.31 -0.34
N GLY A 361 10.05 7.91 -0.44
CA GLY A 361 8.75 7.26 -0.20
C GLY A 361 8.57 6.50 1.14
N MET A 362 7.53 6.86 1.90
CA MET A 362 7.09 5.99 3.00
C MET A 362 6.50 4.68 2.47
N SER A 363 6.52 3.63 3.28
CA SER A 363 5.79 2.39 3.00
C SER A 363 4.28 2.67 2.98
N GLY A 364 3.54 2.18 1.98
CA GLY A 364 2.10 2.48 1.86
C GLY A 364 1.79 3.93 1.45
N SER A 365 2.68 4.51 0.64
CA SER A 365 2.49 5.71 -0.18
C SER A 365 2.25 5.33 -1.64
N THR A 366 1.98 6.30 -2.52
CA THR A 366 1.81 6.11 -3.96
C THR A 366 3.13 6.08 -4.74
N SER A 367 4.16 6.81 -4.27
CA SER A 367 5.52 6.84 -4.84
C SER A 367 6.11 5.49 -5.25
N GLY A 368 7.15 5.52 -6.09
CA GLY A 368 7.98 4.39 -6.50
C GLY A 368 9.16 4.11 -5.56
N GLY A 369 10.23 3.52 -6.13
CA GLY A 369 11.55 3.41 -5.50
C GLY A 369 11.70 2.51 -4.27
N ILE A 370 12.92 2.51 -3.72
CA ILE A 370 13.30 1.83 -2.49
C ILE A 370 12.81 2.65 -1.29
N LYS A 371 11.69 2.20 -0.71
CA LYS A 371 11.08 2.83 0.48
C LYS A 371 12.07 3.02 1.62
N ILE A 372 12.05 4.19 2.26
CA ILE A 372 12.86 4.54 3.44
C ILE A 372 12.83 3.47 4.54
N HIS A 373 11.69 2.79 4.75
CA HIS A 373 11.61 1.67 5.70
C HIS A 373 12.61 0.55 5.41
N ARG A 374 12.85 0.23 4.13
CA ARG A 374 13.83 -0.79 3.73
C ARG A 374 15.24 -0.37 4.12
N LEU A 375 15.60 0.89 3.93
CA LEU A 375 16.90 1.43 4.38
C LEU A 375 17.04 1.42 5.90
N MET A 376 15.98 1.77 6.64
CA MET A 376 15.97 1.67 8.11
C MET A 376 16.15 0.22 8.59
N ALA A 377 15.53 -0.75 7.89
CA ALA A 377 15.67 -2.17 8.16
C ALA A 377 17.08 -2.68 7.81
N MET A 378 17.64 -2.33 6.65
CA MET A 378 19.01 -2.65 6.25
C MET A 378 20.02 -2.09 7.25
N LYS A 379 19.92 -0.81 7.63
CA LYS A 379 20.75 -0.19 8.68
C LYS A 379 20.70 -0.97 9.98
N SER A 380 19.50 -1.38 10.41
CA SER A 380 19.31 -2.17 11.63
C SER A 380 19.94 -3.57 11.53
N TYR A 381 19.85 -4.20 10.35
CA TYR A 381 20.45 -5.51 10.06
C TYR A 381 21.98 -5.44 10.04
N VAL A 382 22.56 -4.45 9.34
CA VAL A 382 24.02 -4.22 9.27
C VAL A 382 24.59 -3.94 10.65
N LEU A 383 23.98 -3.04 11.43
CA LEU A 383 24.44 -2.74 12.80
C LEU A 383 24.34 -3.97 13.72
N ALA A 384 23.30 -4.79 13.58
CA ALA A 384 23.20 -6.05 14.31
C ALA A 384 24.25 -7.08 13.87
N GLY A 385 24.56 -7.15 12.58
CA GLY A 385 25.62 -8.00 12.01
C GLY A 385 27.01 -7.60 12.52
N MET A 386 27.35 -6.31 12.41
CA MET A 386 28.59 -5.75 12.99
C MET A 386 28.69 -6.02 14.49
N GLY A 387 27.58 -5.85 15.23
CA GLY A 387 27.52 -6.19 16.66
C GLY A 387 27.87 -7.65 16.97
N ARG A 388 27.40 -8.61 16.15
CA ARG A 388 27.76 -10.04 16.27
C ARG A 388 29.22 -10.32 15.94
N ILE A 389 29.77 -9.65 14.93
CA ILE A 389 31.17 -9.82 14.50
C ILE A 389 32.14 -9.29 15.58
N ILE A 390 31.83 -8.12 16.14
CA ILE A 390 32.70 -7.46 17.14
C ILE A 390 32.54 -8.11 18.52
N HIS A 391 31.33 -8.53 18.91
CA HIS A 391 31.04 -9.11 20.23
C HIS A 391 30.40 -10.51 20.15
N PRO A 392 31.06 -11.53 19.57
CA PRO A 392 30.46 -12.85 19.30
C PRO A 392 30.09 -13.64 20.57
N ARG A 393 30.60 -13.25 21.75
CA ARG A 393 30.33 -13.93 23.04
C ARG A 393 29.34 -13.20 23.94
N HIS A 394 28.91 -11.98 23.62
CA HIS A 394 27.81 -11.34 24.33
C HIS A 394 26.49 -11.72 23.68
N GLY A 395 25.75 -12.63 24.31
CA GLY A 395 24.39 -12.98 23.93
C GLY A 395 23.44 -11.80 24.10
N LEU A 396 23.42 -10.91 23.10
CA LEU A 396 22.59 -9.71 23.08
C LEU A 396 21.22 -10.01 22.47
N HIS A 397 20.19 -9.62 23.21
CA HIS A 397 18.78 -9.79 22.85
C HIS A 397 18.45 -9.23 21.46
N PRO A 398 17.41 -9.75 20.77
CA PRO A 398 16.90 -9.16 19.53
C PRO A 398 16.63 -7.66 19.70
N PRO A 399 16.74 -6.87 18.62
CA PRO A 399 16.75 -5.41 18.69
C PRO A 399 15.54 -4.89 19.46
N ARG A 400 15.79 -4.32 20.64
CA ARG A 400 14.75 -3.70 21.48
C ARG A 400 14.17 -2.50 20.75
N ARG A 401 13.05 -2.70 20.03
CA ARG A 401 12.12 -1.61 19.69
C ARG A 401 11.79 -0.90 21.00
N ARG A 402 12.01 0.41 21.05
CA ARG A 402 11.84 1.22 22.26
C ARG A 402 10.36 1.54 22.49
N GLU A 403 9.57 0.49 22.69
CA GLU A 403 8.19 0.61 23.12
C GLU A 403 8.14 1.10 24.57
N ARG A 404 7.52 2.26 24.77
CA ARG A 404 7.04 2.63 26.10
C ARG A 404 5.83 1.75 26.40
N CYS A 405 6.05 0.59 27.01
CA CYS A 405 4.98 -0.12 27.71
C CYS A 405 4.38 0.84 28.75
N GLY A 406 3.18 1.33 28.47
CA GLY A 406 2.39 2.07 29.45
C GLY A 406 2.05 1.16 30.62
N GLN A 407 2.14 1.70 31.84
CA GLN A 407 1.83 0.97 33.06
C GLN A 407 0.36 0.54 33.08
N LEU A 408 0.11 -0.77 33.05
CA LEU A 408 -1.17 -1.36 33.46
C LEU A 408 -0.91 -2.77 34.04
N GLY A 409 -0.26 -2.76 35.21
CA GLY A 409 0.11 -3.95 35.97
C GLY A 409 -0.38 -3.84 37.41
N HIS A 410 -1.68 -3.69 37.62
CA HIS A 410 -2.29 -3.71 38.95
C HIS A 410 -3.76 -4.17 38.89
N HIS A 411 -3.99 -5.45 38.61
CA HIS A 411 -5.04 -6.30 39.19
C HIS A 411 -4.95 -7.74 38.61
N LEU A 412 -5.60 -8.69 39.28
CA LEU A 412 -5.70 -10.13 38.93
C LEU A 412 -4.44 -10.97 39.23
N GLY A 413 -4.10 -11.04 40.52
CA GLY A 413 -3.77 -12.34 41.11
C GLY A 413 -5.05 -13.16 41.34
N HIS A 414 -4.89 -14.48 41.51
CA HIS A 414 -5.95 -15.52 41.57
C HIS A 414 -6.69 -15.79 40.24
N ILE A 415 -6.42 -16.93 39.62
CA ILE A 415 -7.17 -18.18 39.87
C ILE A 415 -6.30 -19.37 39.41
N HIS A 416 -6.16 -20.38 40.29
CA HIS A 416 -5.60 -21.70 39.98
C HIS A 416 -6.74 -22.63 39.51
N HIS A 417 -6.35 -23.80 38.96
CA HIS A 417 -7.19 -24.96 38.58
C HIS A 417 -7.84 -24.96 37.19
N LEU A 418 -7.22 -25.70 36.27
CA LEU A 418 -7.88 -26.81 35.58
C LEU A 418 -6.85 -27.92 35.27
N PRO A 419 -7.25 -29.20 35.15
CA PRO A 419 -6.33 -30.33 35.26
C PRO A 419 -5.69 -30.76 33.93
N LEU A 420 -4.54 -31.42 34.06
CA LEU A 420 -3.92 -32.21 32.99
C LEU A 420 -4.84 -33.36 32.55
N LEU A 421 -4.92 -33.60 31.25
CA LEU A 421 -5.45 -34.83 30.68
C LEU A 421 -4.30 -35.58 30.01
N ASP A 422 -3.80 -36.61 30.69
CA ASP A 422 -2.98 -37.65 30.09
C ASP A 422 -3.75 -38.38 28.98
N ARG A 423 -3.04 -38.82 27.94
CA ARG A 423 -3.04 -40.23 27.50
C ARG A 423 -1.99 -40.54 26.44
N HIS A 424 -1.12 -41.48 26.80
CA HIS A 424 -0.40 -42.45 25.96
C HIS A 424 0.39 -42.00 24.72
N ALA A 425 1.72 -42.14 24.84
CA ALA A 425 2.53 -42.89 23.87
C ALA A 425 3.77 -43.49 24.57
N ASP A 426 3.66 -44.72 25.08
CA ASP A 426 4.83 -45.51 25.47
C ASP A 426 5.49 -46.11 24.22
N ARG A 427 6.82 -45.97 24.08
CA ARG A 427 7.78 -47.10 24.19
C ARG A 427 9.22 -46.76 23.77
N ALA A 428 10.13 -47.12 24.68
CA ALA A 428 11.50 -47.64 24.46
C ALA A 428 12.63 -46.74 23.91
N GLY A 429 13.78 -46.78 24.62
CA GLY A 429 15.05 -46.13 24.26
C GLY A 429 15.24 -44.76 24.94
N GLY A 430 16.02 -44.58 26.01
CA GLY A 430 17.00 -45.45 26.66
C GLY A 430 18.43 -44.97 26.42
N VAL A 431 18.95 -44.09 27.29
CA VAL A 431 20.36 -43.93 27.74
C VAL A 431 20.45 -42.74 28.73
N HIS A 432 21.32 -42.84 29.73
CA HIS A 432 21.51 -41.89 30.84
C HIS A 432 22.22 -40.58 30.43
N ALA A 433 21.96 -39.46 31.16
CA ALA A 433 22.92 -38.93 32.15
C ALA A 433 22.52 -37.59 32.84
N HIS A 434 22.68 -37.59 34.17
CA HIS A 434 23.03 -36.49 35.09
C HIS A 434 22.15 -35.25 35.38
N ARG A 435 21.99 -35.02 36.70
CA ARG A 435 21.35 -33.88 37.38
C ARG A 435 22.36 -32.75 37.69
N ALA A 436 21.92 -31.49 37.63
CA ALA A 436 22.14 -30.43 38.64
C ALA A 436 21.34 -29.16 38.23
N GLY A 437 20.72 -28.36 39.12
CA GLY A 437 20.53 -28.51 40.56
C GLY A 437 21.04 -27.36 41.44
N LEU A 438 20.73 -26.08 41.15
CA LEU A 438 21.01 -24.90 41.99
C LEU A 438 19.91 -23.84 41.78
N ARG A 439 18.92 -23.70 42.66
CA ARG A 439 18.84 -22.83 43.86
C ARG A 439 19.04 -21.32 43.62
N CYS A 440 17.97 -20.55 43.83
CA CYS A 440 18.00 -19.10 44.08
C CYS A 440 18.71 -18.75 45.41
N PRO A 441 18.98 -17.46 45.65
CA PRO A 441 18.43 -16.88 46.88
C PRO A 441 17.76 -15.49 46.73
N HIS A 442 16.87 -15.21 47.68
CA HIS A 442 16.16 -13.94 47.88
C HIS A 442 17.07 -12.71 48.05
N ARG A 443 16.50 -11.52 47.84
CA ARG A 443 16.75 -10.40 48.76
C ARG A 443 15.46 -9.66 49.13
N VAL A 444 15.39 -9.27 50.40
CA VAL A 444 14.25 -8.66 51.08
C VAL A 444 14.55 -7.19 51.38
N ARG A 445 13.56 -6.30 51.23
CA ARG A 445 13.31 -5.07 52.01
C ARG A 445 11.96 -4.49 51.55
N ASP A 446 10.87 -4.34 52.31
CA ASP A 446 10.58 -4.00 53.72
C ASP A 446 10.14 -2.53 53.90
N ARG A 447 8.96 -2.34 54.54
CA ARG A 447 8.38 -1.09 55.12
C ARG A 447 7.85 0.03 54.18
N ALA A 448 6.86 0.85 54.57
CA ALA A 448 5.81 0.75 55.62
C ALA A 448 4.78 1.90 55.48
N GLY A 449 3.61 1.77 56.13
CA GLY A 449 2.66 2.87 56.40
C GLY A 449 1.56 3.08 55.34
N GLY A 450 0.31 3.37 55.67
CA GLY A 450 -0.31 3.52 57.01
C GLY A 450 -1.85 3.60 56.97
N HIS A 451 -2.46 3.51 58.15
CA HIS A 451 -3.90 3.52 58.46
C HIS A 451 -4.81 4.49 57.66
N HIS A 452 -6.03 4.08 57.30
CA HIS A 452 -7.24 4.23 58.15
C HIS A 452 -8.50 3.54 57.56
N GLN A 453 -9.29 2.94 58.47
CA GLN A 453 -10.76 3.01 58.67
C GLN A 453 -11.67 3.48 57.50
N HIS A 454 -12.91 3.00 57.30
CA HIS A 454 -13.88 2.44 58.27
C HIS A 454 -15.04 1.66 57.56
N ARG A 455 -15.65 0.66 58.25
CA ARG A 455 -17.11 0.33 58.40
C ARG A 455 -18.09 0.46 57.20
N ARG A 456 -19.15 -0.36 57.00
CA ARG A 456 -19.72 -1.58 57.64
C ARG A 456 -20.98 -2.04 56.83
N ARG A 457 -21.57 -3.20 57.20
CA ARG A 457 -22.92 -3.76 56.87
C ARG A 457 -23.00 -4.59 55.56
N GLN A 458 -23.23 -5.91 55.61
CA GLN A 458 -24.46 -6.70 55.96
C GLN A 458 -25.51 -6.66 54.84
N ARG A 459 -26.24 -7.73 54.48
CA ARG A 459 -26.17 -9.21 54.68
C ARG A 459 -27.07 -9.87 53.59
N PRO A 460 -27.02 -11.20 53.33
CA PRO A 460 -27.67 -11.82 52.16
C PRO A 460 -29.07 -12.40 52.44
N LEU A 461 -29.83 -12.69 51.37
CA LEU A 461 -30.99 -13.59 51.36
C LEU A 461 -31.00 -14.46 50.07
N GLN A 462 -31.47 -15.70 50.19
CA GLN A 462 -31.64 -16.69 49.11
C GLN A 462 -33.14 -16.80 48.70
N PRO A 463 -33.71 -17.94 48.21
CA PRO A 463 -33.89 -18.21 46.77
C PRO A 463 -35.35 -18.56 46.40
N VAL A 464 -35.69 -18.65 45.09
CA VAL A 464 -36.94 -19.29 44.62
C VAL A 464 -36.72 -20.13 43.36
N HIS A 465 -37.49 -21.22 43.26
CA HIS A 465 -37.44 -22.32 42.28
C HIS A 465 -38.41 -22.14 41.07
N GLN A 466 -38.41 -23.17 40.19
CA GLN A 466 -39.49 -23.62 39.26
C GLN A 466 -39.40 -23.19 37.76
N LEU A 467 -39.80 -23.99 36.75
CA LEU A 467 -39.83 -25.47 36.52
C LEU A 467 -40.34 -25.77 35.07
N ARG A 468 -40.13 -26.99 34.53
CA ARG A 468 -40.78 -27.64 33.34
C ARG A 468 -40.47 -27.02 31.94
N ARG A 469 -40.59 -27.68 30.76
CA ARG A 469 -40.84 -29.07 30.24
C ARG A 469 -40.48 -29.08 28.71
N ALA A 470 -40.47 -30.18 27.93
CA ALA A 470 -39.85 -31.52 28.04
C ALA A 470 -40.12 -32.37 26.74
N GLY A 471 -39.11 -33.09 26.21
CA GLY A 471 -39.24 -34.13 25.15
C GLY A 471 -38.88 -33.69 23.72
N GLY A 472 -38.39 -34.56 22.80
CA GLY A 472 -37.85 -35.92 22.97
C GLY A 472 -37.92 -36.83 21.70
N ARG A 473 -36.87 -37.66 21.46
CA ARG A 473 -36.81 -38.85 20.53
C ARG A 473 -36.82 -38.55 19.00
N ARG A 474 -36.28 -39.37 18.06
CA ARG A 474 -35.48 -40.64 18.05
C ARG A 474 -34.80 -40.88 16.66
N GLN A 475 -33.55 -41.38 16.68
CA GLN A 475 -32.92 -42.57 15.99
C GLN A 475 -33.13 -42.98 14.51
N GLY A 476 -32.04 -43.51 13.90
CA GLY A 476 -31.89 -44.24 12.61
C GLY A 476 -30.76 -43.63 11.74
N ALA A 477 -29.62 -44.24 11.34
CA ALA A 477 -29.24 -45.62 10.94
C ALA A 477 -29.88 -46.02 9.57
N ASP A 478 -29.19 -46.56 8.54
CA ASP A 478 -27.81 -47.09 8.37
C ASP A 478 -27.44 -47.26 6.85
N VAL A 479 -26.26 -47.82 6.53
CA VAL A 479 -25.83 -48.54 5.28
C VAL A 479 -25.21 -47.79 4.08
N ARG A 480 -23.97 -48.19 3.72
CA ARG A 480 -23.37 -48.23 2.36
C ARG A 480 -23.26 -49.70 1.89
N PRO A 481 -23.04 -50.02 0.59
CA PRO A 481 -21.69 -50.50 0.22
C PRO A 481 -21.23 -50.31 -1.26
N HIS A 482 -19.89 -50.40 -1.49
CA HIS A 482 -19.13 -50.95 -2.65
C HIS A 482 -19.42 -50.47 -4.12
N VAL A 483 -18.57 -50.63 -5.16
CA VAL A 483 -17.12 -50.89 -5.40
C VAL A 483 -16.83 -50.60 -6.90
N ALA A 484 -15.62 -50.13 -7.25
CA ALA A 484 -14.84 -50.60 -8.43
C ALA A 484 -13.53 -49.79 -8.63
N ARG A 485 -12.39 -50.51 -8.70
CA ARG A 485 -11.13 -50.02 -9.28
C ARG A 485 -11.18 -50.21 -10.81
N LYS A 486 -10.34 -49.45 -11.53
CA LYS A 486 -9.56 -50.01 -12.64
C LYS A 486 -8.17 -49.37 -12.67
N ASP A 487 -7.16 -50.21 -12.56
CA ASP A 487 -5.75 -49.85 -12.68
C ASP A 487 -5.34 -49.78 -14.16
N GLY A 488 -4.22 -49.11 -14.44
CA GLY A 488 -3.72 -48.91 -15.81
C GLY A 488 -2.32 -48.28 -15.81
N ASP A 489 -1.31 -49.11 -15.54
CA ASP A 489 0.10 -48.72 -15.58
C ASP A 489 0.60 -48.44 -17.00
N GLY A 490 1.57 -47.52 -17.11
CA GLY A 490 2.26 -47.17 -18.36
C GLY A 490 3.49 -46.30 -18.10
N HIS A 491 4.64 -46.92 -17.85
CA HIS A 491 5.91 -46.24 -17.57
C HIS A 491 6.49 -45.48 -18.79
N GLY A 492 7.26 -44.41 -18.52
CA GLY A 492 8.09 -43.73 -19.53
C GLY A 492 8.81 -42.48 -19.00
N HIS A 493 9.88 -42.65 -18.21
CA HIS A 493 10.72 -41.54 -17.73
C HIS A 493 11.55 -40.89 -18.86
N HIS A 494 11.71 -39.56 -18.84
CA HIS A 494 13.03 -38.94 -18.53
C HIS A 494 13.02 -37.41 -18.36
N ASN A 495 13.94 -36.96 -17.49
CA ASN A 495 14.56 -35.63 -17.39
C ASN A 495 13.70 -34.38 -17.13
N ALA A 496 13.41 -34.14 -15.85
CA ALA A 496 13.22 -32.81 -15.28
C ALA A 496 13.70 -32.77 -13.81
N ASP A 497 15.01 -32.94 -13.58
CA ASP A 497 15.64 -32.80 -12.25
C ASP A 497 17.13 -32.43 -12.36
N GLN A 498 17.42 -31.15 -12.59
CA GLN A 498 18.68 -30.48 -12.25
C GLN A 498 18.46 -28.95 -12.28
N VAL A 499 19.28 -28.20 -11.53
CA VAL A 499 19.21 -26.73 -11.34
C VAL A 499 18.08 -26.23 -10.41
N LEU A 500 17.94 -26.80 -9.21
CA LEU A 500 17.35 -26.07 -8.07
C LEU A 500 17.84 -26.52 -6.67
N LEU A 501 19.14 -26.82 -6.54
CA LEU A 501 19.75 -27.24 -5.26
C LEU A 501 21.15 -26.65 -5.01
N VAL A 502 21.25 -25.32 -5.00
CA VAL A 502 22.37 -24.59 -4.35
C VAL A 502 21.78 -23.39 -3.60
N GLY A 503 21.82 -23.40 -2.27
CA GLY A 503 21.31 -22.29 -1.45
C GLY A 503 20.66 -22.66 -0.11
N CYS A 504 20.39 -23.95 0.15
CA CYS A 504 19.75 -24.40 1.40
C CYS A 504 20.65 -25.33 2.24
N GLN A 505 21.91 -24.92 2.45
CA GLN A 505 22.84 -25.65 3.33
C GLN A 505 23.93 -24.73 3.94
N ALA A 506 23.49 -23.72 4.70
CA ALA A 506 24.40 -22.85 5.47
C ALA A 506 23.77 -22.29 6.78
N VAL A 507 22.91 -23.07 7.45
CA VAL A 507 22.49 -22.80 8.84
C VAL A 507 22.37 -24.11 9.62
N ARG A 508 23.45 -24.47 10.31
CA ARG A 508 23.47 -25.26 11.56
C ARG A 508 24.55 -24.68 12.46
#